data_AF-A0A484X2A3-F1
#
_entry.id   AF-A0A484X2A3-F1
#
_cell.length_a   1.000
_cell.length_b   1.000
_cell.length_c   1.000
_cell.angle_alpha   90.00
_cell.angle_beta   90.00
_cell.angle_gamma   90.00
#
_symmetry.space_group_name_H-M   'P 1'
#
loop_
_entity.id
_entity.type
_entity.pdbx_description
1 polymer ?
#
loop_
_entity_poly.entity_id
_entity_poly.type
_entity_poly.pdbx_seq_one_letter_code
_entity_poly.pdbx_strand_id
1 'polypeptide(L)' 'MIAEFESRILALIDGMVDHAVMMSYLPVGICVAT' A
#
# COMPACT_ATOMS: atom_id res chain seq x y z
N MET A 1 -12.57 11.00 19.62
CA MET A 1 -13.27 10.75 18.35
C MET A 1 -12.39 11.13 17.14
N ILE A 2 -11.81 12.35 17.09
CA ILE A 2 -10.92 12.77 15.97
C ILE A 2 -9.61 11.96 15.91
N ALA A 3 -8.91 11.80 17.04
CA ALA A 3 -7.62 11.07 17.09
C ALA A 3 -7.72 9.58 16.68
N GLU A 4 -8.87 8.93 16.93
CA GLU A 4 -9.11 7.54 16.53
C GLU A 4 -9.27 7.41 15.01
N PHE A 5 -9.92 8.41 14.39
CA PHE A 5 -10.11 8.46 12.95
C PHE A 5 -8.77 8.72 12.22
N GLU A 6 -7.97 9.63 12.74
CA GLU A 6 -6.62 9.91 12.22
C GLU A 6 -5.70 8.69 12.30
N SER A 7 -5.73 7.97 13.42
CA SER A 7 -4.95 6.73 13.58
C SER A 7 -5.35 5.65 12.57
N ARG A 8 -6.64 5.53 12.24
CA ARG A 8 -7.12 4.57 11.23
C ARG A 8 -6.69 4.95 9.82
N ILE A 9 -6.70 6.25 9.48
CA ILE A 9 -6.23 6.74 8.19
C ILE A 9 -4.72 6.49 8.04
N LEU A 10 -3.94 6.79 9.07
CA LEU A 10 -2.49 6.58 9.03
C LEU A 10 -2.15 5.09 8.86
N ALA A 11 -2.84 4.19 9.56
CA ALA A 11 -2.66 2.74 9.40
C ALA A 11 -3.06 2.22 8.01
N LEU A 12 -4.10 2.81 7.40
CA LEU A 12 -4.50 2.49 6.03
C LEU A 12 -3.46 2.94 5.01
N ILE A 13 -2.93 4.17 5.15
CA ILE A 13 -1.91 4.72 4.26
C ILE A 13 -0.63 3.88 4.36
N ASP A 14 -0.21 3.51 5.57
CA ASP A 14 0.97 2.68 5.81
C ASP A 14 0.85 1.32 5.10
N GLY A 15 -0.28 0.63 5.27
CA GLY A 15 -0.55 -0.63 4.59
C GLY A 15 -0.66 -0.51 3.06
N MET A 16 -1.16 0.61 2.54
CA MET A 16 -1.19 0.89 1.09
C MET A 16 0.20 1.15 0.52
N VAL A 17 1.06 1.86 1.26
CA VAL A 17 2.45 2.12 0.87
C VAL A 17 3.24 0.81 0.89
N ASP A 18 3.14 0.01 1.95
CA ASP A 18 3.77 -1.31 2.02
C ASP A 18 3.31 -2.22 0.88
N HIS A 19 2.01 -2.21 0.56
CA HIS A 19 1.47 -2.99 -0.55
C HIS A 19 1.94 -2.47 -1.92
N ALA A 20 1.99 -1.15 -2.12
CA ALA A 20 2.50 -0.55 -3.36
C ALA A 20 4.00 -0.82 -3.55
N VAL A 21 4.77 -0.74 -2.46
CA VAL A 21 6.18 -1.08 -2.42
C VAL A 21 6.37 -2.57 -2.69
N MET A 22 5.61 -3.46 -2.05
CA MET A 22 5.62 -4.90 -2.33
C MET A 22 5.22 -5.21 -3.79
N MET A 23 4.29 -4.47 -4.36
CA MET A 23 3.91 -4.55 -5.78
C MET A 23 4.96 -3.98 -6.73
N SER A 24 5.80 -3.05 -6.27
CA SER A 24 6.97 -2.56 -7.03
C SER A 24 8.15 -3.54 -7.02
N TYR A 25 8.23 -4.40 -6.00
CA TYR A 25 9.21 -5.49 -5.90
C TYR A 25 8.72 -6.81 -6.52
N LEU A 26 7.40 -6.99 -6.68
CA LEU A 26 6.86 -7.95 -7.64
C LEU A 26 7.29 -7.51 -9.03
N PRO A 27 7.81 -8.41 -9.87
CA PRO A 27 8.54 -7.99 -11.05
C PRO A 27 7.56 -7.26 -11.96
N VAL A 28 7.91 -6.03 -12.32
CA VAL A 28 7.51 -5.32 -13.53
C VAL A 28 8.05 -6.09 -14.77
N GLY A 29 7.80 -7.40 -14.78
CA GLY A 29 8.12 -8.38 -15.81
C GLY A 29 6.95 -9.34 -16.05
N ILE A 30 5.90 -9.31 -15.21
CA ILE A 30 4.67 -10.10 -15.44
C ILE A 30 3.60 -9.27 -16.20
N CYS A 31 3.61 -7.93 -16.08
CA CYS A 31 2.66 -7.07 -16.82
C CYS A 31 3.06 -6.72 -18.27
N VAL A 32 4.11 -7.35 -18.83
CA VAL A 32 4.41 -7.32 -20.29
C VAL A 32 4.40 -8.74 -20.89
N ALA A 33 3.78 -9.71 -20.21
CA ALA A 33 3.60 -11.05 -20.74
C ALA A 33 2.30 -11.70 -20.27
N THR A 34 1.19 -10.96 -20.26
CA THR A 34 -0.16 -11.51 -20.49
C THR A 34 -1.09 -10.40 -20.95
#